data_AF-A0A383D218-F1
#
_entry.id   AF-A0A383D218-F1
#
_cell.length_a   1.000
_cell.length_b   1.000
_cell.length_c   1.000
_cell.angle_alpha   90.00
_cell.angle_beta   90.00
_cell.angle_gamma   90.00
#
_symmetry.space_group_name_H-M   'P 1'
#
loop_
_entity.id
_entity.type
_entity.pdbx_description
1 polymer ?
#
loop_
_entity_poly.entity_id
_entity_poly.type
_entity_poly.pdbx_seq_one_letter_code
_entity_poly.pdbx_strand_id
1 'polypeptide(L)' 'MSHSLNHLVGQLIIAGFRGTEANYHSDIARHIHDFNLSGIILYDEDIEIGGRGTRNIKSQDQIWELTQQLQSY' A
#
# COMPACT_ATOMS: atom_id res chain seq x y z
N MET A 1 -14.00 -14.88 15.74
CA MET A 1 -14.73 -14.23 14.62
C MET A 1 -14.49 -15.04 13.36
N SER A 2 -15.49 -15.27 12.51
CA SER A 2 -15.27 -15.91 11.21
C SER A 2 -14.87 -14.84 10.18
N HIS A 3 -13.69 -14.98 9.59
CA HIS A 3 -13.30 -14.13 8.45
C HIS A 3 -14.14 -14.50 7.22
N SER A 4 -14.50 -13.51 6.41
CA SER A 4 -15.11 -13.76 5.10
C SER A 4 -14.09 -14.46 4.18
N LEU A 5 -14.56 -15.15 3.13
CA LEU A 5 -13.66 -15.73 2.12
C LEU A 5 -12.73 -14.67 1.52
N ASN A 6 -13.25 -13.45 1.28
CA ASN A 6 -12.46 -12.35 0.75
C ASN A 6 -11.34 -11.94 1.71
N HIS A 7 -11.61 -11.87 3.03
CA HIS A 7 -10.57 -11.59 4.03
C HIS A 7 -9.51 -12.69 4.11
N LEU A 8 -9.90 -13.96 3.93
CA LEU A 8 -8.95 -15.07 3.90
C LEU A 8 -8.08 -15.04 2.64
N VAL A 9 -8.67 -14.70 1.49
CA VAL A 9 -7.94 -14.54 0.22
C VAL A 9 -6.99 -13.34 0.29
N GLY A 10 -7.40 -12.23 0.89
CA GLY A 10 -6.53 -11.05 1.03
C GLY A 10 -5.26 -11.33 1.85
N GLN A 11 -5.34 -12.22 2.85
CA GLN A 11 -4.16 -12.69 3.60
C GLN A 11 -3.18 -13.55 2.77
N LEU A 12 -3.50 -13.84 1.51
CA LEU A 12 -2.58 -14.50 0.57
C LEU A 12 -2.00 -13.51 -0.46
N ILE A 13 -2.38 -12.23 -0.40
CA ILE A 13 -2.06 -11.23 -1.41
C ILE A 13 -1.15 -10.14 -0.83
N ILE A 14 -0.04 -9.90 -1.53
CA ILE A 14 0.77 -8.69 -1.38
C ILE A 14 0.50 -7.80 -2.59
N ALA A 15 0.07 -6.56 -2.37
CA ALA A 15 -0.30 -5.63 -3.43
C ALA A 15 0.65 -4.45 -3.52
N GLY A 16 0.92 -3.98 -4.74
CA GLY A 16 1.58 -2.69 -4.97
C GLY A 16 0.55 -1.61 -5.30
N PHE A 17 0.93 -0.34 -5.20
CA PHE A 17 0.11 0.79 -5.61
C PHE A 17 0.96 1.95 -6.14
N ARG A 18 0.31 2.96 -6.72
CA ARG A 18 0.95 4.22 -7.15
C ARG A 18 0.58 5.33 -6.18
N GLY A 19 1.59 6.06 -5.70
CA GLY A 19 1.44 7.18 -4.78
C GLY A 19 2.52 7.20 -3.70
N THR A 20 2.80 8.40 -3.19
CA THR A 20 3.74 8.63 -2.08
C THR A 20 3.04 8.88 -0.75
N GLU A 21 1.73 8.75 -0.73
CA GLU A 21 0.89 8.90 0.45
C GLU A 21 -0.30 7.97 0.28
N ALA A 22 -0.91 7.59 1.40
CA ALA A 22 -2.08 6.74 1.45
C ALA A 22 -3.02 7.33 2.49
N ASN A 23 -3.76 8.38 2.13
CA ASN A 23 -4.82 8.90 3.00
C ASN A 23 -6.01 7.92 3.05
N TYR A 24 -6.94 8.14 3.99
CA TYR A 24 -8.07 7.24 4.25
C TYR A 24 -9.00 7.03 3.03
N HIS A 25 -8.99 7.94 2.05
CA HIS A 25 -9.80 7.84 0.83
C HIS A 25 -9.05 7.21 -0.34
N SER A 26 -7.78 6.86 -0.16
CA SER A 26 -6.98 6.21 -1.19
C SER A 26 -7.46 4.78 -1.47
N ASP A 27 -7.28 4.32 -2.70
CA ASP A 27 -7.65 2.95 -3.10
C ASP A 27 -6.93 1.90 -2.25
N ILE A 28 -5.67 2.13 -1.91
CA ILE A 28 -4.89 1.19 -1.11
C ILE A 28 -5.41 1.09 0.33
N ALA A 29 -5.84 2.20 0.94
CA ALA A 29 -6.46 2.19 2.27
C ALA A 29 -7.76 1.38 2.25
N ARG A 30 -8.61 1.60 1.24
CA ARG A 30 -9.85 0.83 1.05
C ARG A 30 -9.56 -0.66 0.85
N HIS A 31 -8.54 -1.01 0.05
CA HIS A 31 -8.20 -2.42 -0.18
C HIS A 31 -7.66 -3.12 1.07
N ILE A 32 -6.85 -2.44 1.89
CA ILE A 32 -6.37 -2.99 3.17
C ILE A 32 -7.57 -3.29 4.08
N HIS A 33 -8.46 -2.31 4.26
CA HIS A 33 -9.63 -2.44 5.12
C HIS A 33 -10.64 -3.50 4.64
N ASP A 34 -11.02 -3.45 3.36
CA ASP A 34 -12.13 -4.25 2.82
C ASP A 34 -11.73 -5.69 2.51
N PHE A 35 -10.44 -5.94 2.26
CA PHE A 35 -9.94 -7.25 1.85
C PHE A 35 -8.95 -7.87 2.82
N ASN A 36 -8.50 -7.15 3.85
CA ASN A 36 -7.53 -7.66 4.83
C ASN A 36 -6.25 -8.18 4.14
N LEU A 37 -5.61 -7.31 3.36
CA LEU A 37 -4.39 -7.66 2.60
C LEU A 37 -3.26 -8.13 3.53
N SER A 38 -2.46 -9.09 3.07
CA SER A 38 -1.31 -9.59 3.84
C SER A 38 -0.15 -8.60 3.91
N GLY A 39 -0.02 -7.72 2.92
CA GLY A 39 1.10 -6.80 2.86
C GLY A 39 1.06 -5.89 1.63
N ILE A 40 1.88 -4.84 1.69
CA ILE A 40 2.06 -3.88 0.61
C ILE A 40 3.52 -3.93 0.14
N ILE A 41 3.73 -4.00 -1.18
CA ILE A 41 5.06 -3.87 -1.79
C ILE A 41 5.24 -2.45 -2.34
N LEU A 42 6.39 -1.84 -2.00
CA LEU A 42 6.73 -0.47 -2.38
C LEU A 42 7.88 -0.47 -3.38
N TYR A 43 7.82 0.46 -4.33
CA TYR A 43 8.84 0.67 -5.36
C TYR A 43 9.36 2.11 -5.31
N ASP A 44 10.64 2.32 -5.62
CA ASP A 44 11.23 3.65 -5.74
C ASP A 44 10.98 4.28 -7.12
N GLU A 45 10.89 3.46 -8.16
CA GLU A 45 10.76 3.87 -9.55
C GLU A 45 9.51 3.30 -10.23
N ASP A 46 8.83 4.12 -11.02
CA ASP A 46 7.82 3.66 -11.97
C ASP A 46 8.50 3.38 -13.30
N ILE A 47 8.51 2.11 -13.72
CA ILE A 47 9.20 1.66 -14.95
C ILE A 47 8.65 2.36 -16.21
N GLU A 48 7.38 2.77 -16.22
CA GLU A 48 6.77 3.45 -17.37
C GLU A 48 7.24 4.90 -17.50
N ILE A 49 7.53 5.56 -16.37
CA ILE A 49 7.93 6.97 -16.31
C ILE A 49 9.46 7.11 -16.29
N GLY A 50 10.13 6.21 -15.58
CA GLY A 50 11.57 6.22 -15.33
C GLY A 50 11.99 7.25 -14.28
N GLY A 51 13.08 6.95 -13.56
CA GLY A 51 13.70 7.83 -12.57
C GLY A 51 13.35 7.50 -11.12
N ARG A 52 14.34 7.64 -10.23
CA ARG A 52 14.18 7.42 -8.79
C ARG A 52 13.20 8.41 -8.18
N GLY A 53 12.35 7.94 -7.27
CA GLY A 53 11.38 8.78 -6.57
C GLY A 53 10.08 9.03 -7.33
N THR A 54 9.88 8.37 -8.46
CA THR A 54 8.66 8.52 -9.27
C THR A 54 7.50 7.67 -8.78
N ARG A 55 7.74 6.72 -7.85
CA ARG A 55 6.71 5.82 -7.32
C ARG A 55 6.42 6.04 -5.84
N ASN A 56 6.69 5.07 -4.95
CA ASN A 56 6.31 5.14 -3.54
C ASN A 56 7.36 5.78 -2.63
N ILE A 57 8.64 5.79 -3.04
CA ILE A 57 9.78 6.18 -2.20
C ILE A 57 10.46 7.44 -2.75
N LYS A 58 10.15 8.62 -2.17
CA LYS A 58 10.79 9.90 -2.53
C LYS A 58 11.90 10.32 -1.57
N SER A 59 11.71 10.11 -0.28
CA SER A 59 12.68 10.46 0.76
C SER A 59 12.46 9.60 2.01
N GLN A 60 13.41 9.66 2.95
CA GLN A 60 13.33 8.92 4.22
C GLN A 60 12.13 9.37 5.08
N ASP A 61 11.89 10.67 5.20
CA ASP A 61 10.79 11.19 6.01
C ASP A 61 9.43 10.82 5.38
N GLN A 62 9.32 10.95 4.06
CA GLN A 62 8.09 10.60 3.35
C GLN A 62 7.77 9.10 3.45
N ILE A 63 8.77 8.21 3.32
CA ILE A 63 8.51 6.77 3.41
C ILE A 63 8.11 6.37 4.84
N TRP A 64 8.66 7.04 5.86
CA TRP A 64 8.25 6.87 7.24
C TRP A 64 6.78 7.25 7.46
N GLU A 65 6.35 8.41 6.94
CA GLU A 65 4.94 8.82 7.02
C GLU A 65 4.02 7.86 6.27
N LEU A 66 4.42 7.41 5.07
CA LEU A 66 3.64 6.48 4.27
C LEU A 66 3.46 5.13 4.98
N THR A 67 4.50 4.55 5.56
CA THR A 67 4.37 3.27 6.26
C THR A 67 3.53 3.38 7.52
N GLN A 68 3.59 4.51 8.23
CA GLN A 68 2.71 4.79 9.38
C GLN A 68 1.25 4.89 8.96
N GLN A 69 0.94 5.54 7.83
CA GLN A 69 -0.41 5.59 7.28
C GLN A 69 -0.92 4.18 6.94
N LEU A 70 -0.12 3.40 6.20
CA LEU A 70 -0.51 2.05 5.77
C LEU A 70 -0.74 1.08 6.93
N GLN A 71 0.02 1.20 8.02
CA GLN A 71 -0.14 0.37 9.22
C GLN A 71 -1.30 0.81 10.13
N SER A 72 -1.85 2.01 9.90
CA SER A 72 -2.97 2.54 10.69
C SER A 72 -4.35 2.05 10.21
N TYR A 73 -4.41 1.40 9.05
CA TYR A 73 -5.60 0.80 8.45
C TYR A 73 -5.71 -0.68 8.82
#